data_AF-A0A9E4HQG9-F1
#
_entry.id   AF-A0A9E4HQG9-F1
#
_cell.length_a   1.000
_cell.length_b   1.000
_cell.length_c   1.000
_cell.angle_alpha   90.00
_cell.angle_beta   90.00
_cell.angle_gamma   90.00
#
_symmetry.space_group_name_H-M   'P 1'
#
loop_
_entity.id
_entity.type
_entity.pdbx_description
1 polymer ?
#
loop_
_entity_poly.entity_id
_entity_poly.type
_entity_poly.pdbx_seq_one_letter_code
_entity_poly.pdbx_strand_id
1 'polypeptide(L)'
;MTCLQVEPLLARAADGTLDAERAAVLTGHLEACADCRNALETQRAARALVAARPELPVPAGFAARVLAALPERHTPASGWLDALNWRAWTLRLTPVAGALFVGAALGAGPSGEATSAGAVDFTELAAAWAADEAGAVRAGDGSGAPLDTVARLWQDEAEVTDDVLIELLATNPE
;
A
#
# COMPACT_ATOMS: atom_id res chain seq x y z
N MET A 1 -24.95 7.01 -3.37
CA MET A 1 -23.57 6.48 -3.56
C MET A 1 -23.45 5.87 -4.93
N THR A 2 -22.25 5.91 -5.50
CA THR A 2 -21.92 5.22 -6.75
C THR A 2 -21.42 3.81 -6.46
N CYS A 3 -21.46 2.92 -7.44
CA CYS A 3 -20.99 1.54 -7.29
C CYS A 3 -19.51 1.48 -6.86
N LEU A 4 -18.66 2.36 -7.42
CA LEU A 4 -17.24 2.46 -7.05
C LEU A 4 -17.01 2.76 -5.57
N GLN A 5 -17.92 3.50 -4.92
CA GLN A 5 -17.81 3.80 -3.50
C GLN A 5 -18.30 2.64 -2.62
N VAL A 6 -19.16 1.78 -3.16
CA VAL A 6 -19.80 0.67 -2.45
C VAL A 6 -18.96 -0.62 -2.54
N GLU A 7 -18.30 -0.84 -3.66
CA GLU A 7 -17.41 -1.99 -3.92
C GLU A 7 -16.44 -2.33 -2.76
N PRO A 8 -15.67 -1.38 -2.18
CA PRO A 8 -14.78 -1.67 -1.05
C PRO A 8 -15.51 -2.02 0.26
N LEU A 9 -16.84 -1.82 0.33
CA LEU A 9 -17.65 -2.20 1.49
C LEU A 9 -18.17 -3.65 1.38
N LEU A 10 -18.21 -4.22 0.17
CA LEU A 10 -18.78 -5.56 -0.07
C LEU A 10 -18.01 -6.67 0.64
N ALA A 11 -16.68 -6.65 0.56
CA ALA A 11 -15.83 -7.63 1.27
C ALA A 11 -16.02 -7.54 2.79
N ARG A 12 -15.98 -6.33 3.36
CA ARG A 12 -16.20 -6.12 4.80
C ARG A 12 -17.60 -6.53 5.26
N ALA A 13 -18.61 -6.31 4.41
CA ALA A 13 -19.97 -6.77 4.66
C ALA A 13 -20.05 -8.30 4.61
N ALA A 14 -19.40 -8.93 3.63
CA ALA A 14 -19.29 -10.38 3.55
C ALA A 14 -18.62 -10.96 4.79
N ASP A 15 -17.59 -10.29 5.34
CA ASP A 15 -16.86 -10.66 6.57
C ASP A 15 -17.63 -10.34 7.87
N GLY A 16 -18.70 -9.56 7.81
CA GLY A 16 -19.46 -9.14 8.98
C GLY A 16 -18.71 -8.13 9.87
N THR A 17 -17.74 -7.41 9.32
CA THR A 17 -16.91 -6.43 10.04
C THR A 17 -17.31 -4.98 9.79
N LEU A 18 -18.38 -4.78 9.02
CA LEU A 18 -18.88 -3.46 8.67
C LEU A 18 -19.67 -2.84 9.84
N ASP A 19 -19.40 -1.58 10.17
CA ASP A 19 -20.17 -0.86 11.18
C ASP A 19 -21.61 -0.55 10.71
N ALA A 20 -22.47 -0.20 11.67
CA ALA A 20 -23.90 -0.01 11.44
C ALA A 20 -24.21 1.14 10.46
N GLU A 21 -23.43 2.22 10.47
CA GLU A 21 -23.63 3.37 9.59
C GLU A 21 -23.34 2.98 8.13
N ARG A 22 -22.17 2.37 7.90
CA ARG A 22 -21.77 1.86 6.59
C ARG A 22 -22.69 0.74 6.10
N ALA A 23 -23.21 -0.10 7.00
CA ALA A 23 -24.17 -1.15 6.66
C ALA A 23 -25.51 -0.58 6.18
N ALA A 24 -26.05 0.45 6.84
CA ALA A 24 -27.28 1.10 6.40
C ALA A 24 -27.13 1.72 5.01
N VAL A 25 -25.99 2.41 4.80
CA VAL A 25 -25.65 3.04 3.53
C VAL A 25 -25.48 2.00 2.40
N LEU A 26 -24.79 0.89 2.67
CA LEU A 26 -24.64 -0.23 1.74
C LEU A 26 -26.01 -0.83 1.38
N THR A 27 -26.85 -1.09 2.39
CA THR A 27 -28.20 -1.69 2.21
C THR A 27 -29.05 -0.85 1.26
N GLY A 28 -29.07 0.48 1.44
CA GLY A 28 -29.82 1.37 0.55
C GLY A 28 -29.35 1.33 -0.90
N HIS A 29 -28.06 1.12 -1.18
CA HIS A 29 -27.57 0.93 -2.54
C HIS A 29 -27.95 -0.46 -3.10
N LEU A 30 -27.84 -1.50 -2.27
CA LEU A 30 -28.17 -2.86 -2.64
C LEU A 30 -29.65 -3.06 -2.98
N GLU A 31 -30.56 -2.24 -2.46
CA GLU A 31 -31.98 -2.28 -2.88
C GLU A 31 -32.14 -1.90 -4.36
N ALA A 32 -31.35 -0.93 -4.85
CA ALA A 32 -31.48 -0.37 -6.18
C ALA A 32 -30.55 -1.00 -7.24
N CYS A 33 -29.43 -1.63 -6.85
CA CYS A 33 -28.42 -2.13 -7.79
C CYS A 33 -28.31 -3.67 -7.77
N ALA A 34 -28.65 -4.32 -8.89
CA ALA A 34 -28.53 -5.76 -9.03
C ALA A 34 -27.08 -6.25 -9.10
N ASP A 35 -26.19 -5.49 -9.76
CA ASP A 35 -24.80 -5.88 -9.93
C ASP A 35 -24.05 -5.92 -8.61
N CYS A 36 -24.25 -4.91 -7.75
CA CYS A 36 -23.66 -4.91 -6.41
C CYS A 36 -24.23 -5.99 -5.48
N ARG A 37 -25.50 -6.40 -5.66
CA ARG A 37 -26.05 -7.57 -4.95
C ARG A 37 -25.34 -8.84 -5.39
N ASN A 38 -25.17 -9.05 -6.70
CA ASN A 38 -24.48 -10.21 -7.22
C ASN A 38 -23.02 -10.25 -6.74
N ALA A 39 -22.32 -9.13 -6.79
CA ALA A 39 -20.97 -9.01 -6.27
C ALA A 39 -20.89 -9.35 -4.77
N LEU A 40 -21.86 -8.92 -3.95
CA LEU A 40 -21.91 -9.30 -2.53
C LEU A 40 -22.08 -10.82 -2.34
N GLU A 41 -22.96 -11.46 -3.12
CA GLU A 41 -23.14 -12.91 -3.05
C GLU A 41 -21.85 -13.66 -3.45
N THR A 42 -21.13 -13.19 -4.46
CA THR A 42 -19.81 -13.73 -4.82
C THR A 42 -18.82 -13.62 -3.66
N GLN A 43 -18.78 -12.46 -2.97
CA GLN A 43 -17.92 -12.29 -1.80
C GLN A 43 -18.31 -13.23 -0.65
N ARG A 44 -19.61 -13.43 -0.42
CA ARG A 44 -20.11 -14.39 0.58
C ARG A 44 -19.75 -15.83 0.25
N ALA A 45 -19.85 -16.22 -1.02
CA ALA A 45 -19.46 -17.55 -1.48
C ALA A 45 -17.95 -17.78 -1.30
N ALA A 46 -17.12 -16.81 -1.66
CA ALA A 46 -15.68 -16.86 -1.43
C ALA A 46 -15.33 -17.01 0.06
N ARG A 47 -15.98 -16.21 0.93
CA ARG A 47 -15.84 -16.34 2.39
C ARG A 47 -16.22 -17.74 2.88
N ALA A 48 -17.34 -18.28 2.41
CA ALA A 48 -17.80 -19.61 2.81
C ALA A 48 -16.81 -20.71 2.41
N LEU A 49 -16.22 -20.61 1.21
CA LEU A 49 -15.19 -21.53 0.74
C LEU A 49 -13.96 -21.53 1.65
N VAL A 50 -13.47 -20.35 2.03
CA VAL A 50 -12.33 -20.19 2.94
C VAL A 50 -12.68 -20.70 4.34
N ALA A 51 -13.87 -20.38 4.83
CA ALA A 51 -14.34 -20.80 6.15
C ALA A 51 -14.58 -22.32 6.26
N ALA A 52 -14.79 -23.02 5.15
CA ALA A 52 -14.95 -24.47 5.13
C ALA A 52 -13.64 -25.24 5.34
N ARG A 53 -12.49 -24.55 5.37
CA ARG A 53 -11.19 -25.18 5.61
C ARG A 53 -11.10 -25.72 7.04
N PRO A 54 -10.46 -26.89 7.24
CA PRO A 54 -10.30 -27.44 8.57
C PRO A 54 -9.45 -26.51 9.44
N GLU A 55 -9.88 -26.30 10.69
CA GLU A 55 -9.06 -25.61 11.68
C GLU A 55 -7.83 -26.47 11.99
N LEU A 56 -6.66 -25.93 11.69
CA LEU A 56 -5.38 -26.55 12.04
C LEU A 56 -4.96 -26.11 13.44
N PRO A 57 -4.47 -27.02 14.28
CA PRO A 57 -3.96 -26.66 15.59
C PRO A 57 -2.78 -25.71 15.43
N VAL A 58 -2.87 -24.55 16.09
CA VAL A 58 -1.80 -23.55 16.09
C VAL A 58 -0.66 -24.03 16.99
N PRO A 59 0.61 -24.05 16.52
CA PRO A 59 1.75 -24.46 17.34
C PRO A 59 1.88 -23.61 18.61
N ALA A 60 2.26 -24.26 19.72
CA ALA A 60 2.52 -23.56 20.97
C ALA A 60 3.55 -22.43 20.77
N GLY A 61 3.27 -21.25 21.32
CA GLY A 61 4.14 -20.09 21.19
C GLY A 61 4.09 -19.37 19.84
N PHE A 62 3.23 -19.77 18.89
CA PHE A 62 3.06 -19.05 17.61
C PHE A 62 2.78 -17.56 17.80
N ALA A 63 1.79 -17.21 18.63
CA ALA A 63 1.45 -15.81 18.88
C ALA A 63 2.64 -15.02 19.45
N ALA A 64 3.41 -15.60 20.37
CA ALA A 64 4.60 -14.96 20.93
C ALA A 64 5.69 -14.74 19.88
N ARG A 65 5.93 -15.73 19.00
CA ARG A 65 6.89 -15.60 17.89
C ARG A 65 6.45 -14.53 16.89
N VAL A 66 5.17 -14.50 16.52
CA VAL A 66 4.62 -13.47 15.62
C VAL A 66 4.79 -12.08 16.25
N LEU A 67 4.40 -11.91 17.51
CA LEU A 67 4.52 -10.63 18.20
C LEU A 67 5.98 -10.17 18.34
N ALA A 68 6.91 -11.09 18.58
CA ALA A 68 8.34 -10.78 18.63
C ALA A 68 8.95 -10.46 17.26
N ALA A 69 8.36 -10.97 16.17
CA ALA A 69 8.80 -10.72 14.80
C ALA A 69 8.17 -9.46 14.19
N LEU A 70 7.14 -8.88 14.82
CA LEU A 70 6.64 -7.58 14.39
C LEU A 70 7.77 -6.56 14.57
N PRO A 71 8.11 -5.77 13.53
CA PRO A 71 8.99 -4.64 13.74
C PRO A 71 8.36 -3.80 14.84
N GLU A 72 9.18 -3.37 15.81
CA GLU A 72 8.76 -2.40 16.80
C GLU A 72 8.00 -1.32 16.03
N ARG A 73 6.69 -1.20 16.26
CA ARG A 73 5.94 -0.05 15.75
C ARG A 73 6.83 1.12 16.09
N HIS A 74 7.20 1.93 15.09
CA HIS A 74 8.01 3.11 15.30
C HIS A 74 7.25 4.02 16.26
N THR A 75 7.35 3.72 17.55
CA THR A 75 7.29 4.67 18.63
C THR A 75 8.39 5.62 18.21
N PRO A 76 8.08 6.89 17.89
CA PRO A 76 9.13 7.82 17.51
C PRO A 76 10.08 7.85 18.70
N ALA A 77 11.19 7.13 18.57
CA ALA A 77 12.30 7.25 19.47
C ALA A 77 12.67 8.72 19.36
N SER A 78 12.47 9.46 20.45
CA SER A 78 12.84 10.85 20.58
C SER A 78 14.37 10.95 20.44
N GLY A 79 14.83 10.94 19.21
CA GLY A 79 16.21 11.02 18.80
C GLY A 79 16.37 12.14 17.80
N TRP A 80 17.62 12.50 17.53
CA TRP A 80 18.03 13.53 16.58
C TRP A 80 17.37 13.45 15.18
N LEU A 81 16.80 12.31 14.79
CA LEU A 81 16.01 12.15 13.57
C LEU A 81 14.65 12.86 13.61
N ASP A 82 14.05 13.04 14.79
CA ASP A 82 12.86 13.87 14.97
C ASP A 82 13.20 15.37 14.85
N ALA A 83 14.45 15.73 15.17
CA ALA A 83 15.01 17.04 14.81
C ALA A 83 15.27 17.17 13.30
N LEU A 84 15.29 16.06 12.54
CA LEU A 84 15.36 16.02 11.07
C LEU A 84 13.98 15.88 10.42
N ASN A 85 12.89 16.08 11.18
CA ASN A 85 11.53 16.03 10.66
C ASN A 85 11.27 17.24 9.75
N TRP A 86 11.55 17.08 8.45
CA TRP A 86 11.44 18.13 7.43
C TRP A 86 10.04 18.80 7.41
N ARG A 87 8.97 18.05 7.74
CA ARG A 87 7.60 18.58 7.83
C ARG A 87 7.40 19.48 9.05
N ALA A 88 8.02 19.15 10.17
CA ALA A 88 7.99 20.00 11.37
C ALA A 88 8.80 21.28 11.15
N TRP A 89 9.94 21.19 10.47
CA TRP A 89 10.78 22.36 10.16
C TRP A 89 10.15 23.30 9.13
N THR A 90 9.50 22.79 8.08
CA THR A 90 8.80 23.64 7.11
C THR A 90 7.64 24.41 7.75
N LEU A 91 6.83 23.75 8.58
CA LEU A 91 5.75 24.43 9.31
C LEU A 91 6.28 25.46 10.31
N ARG A 92 7.37 25.16 11.02
CA ARG A 92 7.99 26.11 11.98
C ARG A 92 8.71 27.28 11.31
N LEU A 93 9.25 27.10 10.10
CA LEU A 93 9.94 28.15 9.35
C LEU A 93 9.01 28.97 8.46
N THR A 94 7.76 28.53 8.26
CA THR A 94 6.73 29.28 7.51
C THR A 94 6.58 30.75 7.97
N PRO A 95 6.48 31.09 9.27
CA PRO A 95 6.39 32.48 9.70
C PRO A 95 7.68 33.28 9.44
N VAL A 96 8.85 32.65 9.51
CA VAL A 96 10.14 33.30 9.21
C VAL A 96 10.25 33.60 7.72
N ALA A 97 9.90 32.64 6.86
CA ALA A 97 9.84 32.82 5.42
C ALA A 97 8.81 33.91 5.04
N GLY A 98 7.65 33.93 5.69
CA GLY A 98 6.63 34.96 5.51
C GLY A 98 7.14 36.36 5.90
N ALA A 99 7.82 36.48 7.03
CA ALA A 99 8.41 37.75 7.48
C ALA A 99 9.51 38.25 6.53
N LEU A 100 10.39 37.36 6.07
CA LEU A 100 11.41 37.68 5.07
C LEU A 100 10.79 38.10 3.74
N PHE A 101 9.76 37.41 3.27
CA PHE A 101 9.04 37.75 2.04
C PHE A 101 8.38 39.13 2.13
N VAL A 102 7.71 39.43 3.24
CA VAL A 102 7.11 40.75 3.47
C VAL A 102 8.18 41.83 3.55
N GLY A 103 9.30 41.58 4.23
CA GLY A 103 10.43 42.50 4.28
C GLY A 103 11.04 42.79 2.91
N ALA A 104 11.20 41.77 2.07
CA ALA A 104 11.67 41.91 0.69
C ALA A 104 10.66 42.69 -0.18
N ALA A 105 9.37 42.39 -0.06
CA ALA A 105 8.30 43.04 -0.84
C ALA A 105 8.12 44.53 -0.48
N LEU A 106 8.41 44.91 0.76
CA LEU A 106 8.40 46.31 1.22
C LEU A 106 9.72 47.06 0.90
N GLY A 107 10.66 46.43 0.18
CA GLY A 107 11.88 47.08 -0.32
C GLY A 107 13.03 47.14 0.68
N ALA A 108 13.00 46.35 1.76
CA ALA A 108 14.08 46.27 2.75
C ALA A 108 15.12 45.17 2.43
N GLY A 109 15.12 44.63 1.21
CA GLY A 109 16.04 43.56 0.79
C GLY A 109 17.35 44.09 0.19
N PRO A 110 18.49 43.41 0.40
CA PRO A 110 19.70 43.70 -0.35
C PRO A 110 19.47 43.44 -1.84
N SER A 111 19.86 44.38 -2.69
CA SER A 111 19.83 44.28 -4.15
C SER A 111 20.92 43.31 -4.63
N GLY A 112 20.73 42.02 -4.36
CA GLY A 112 21.47 40.93 -4.98
C GLY A 112 20.70 40.39 -6.17
N GLU A 113 21.34 40.32 -7.33
CA GLU A 113 20.84 39.60 -8.51
C GLU A 113 20.39 38.19 -8.11
N ALA A 114 19.10 37.90 -8.28
CA ALA A 114 18.56 36.57 -8.04
C ALA A 114 19.12 35.62 -9.11
N THR A 115 20.18 34.89 -8.76
CA THR A 115 20.62 33.75 -9.55
C THR A 115 19.53 32.69 -9.45
N SER A 116 18.81 32.44 -10.54
CA SER A 116 17.81 31.37 -10.59
C SER A 116 18.50 30.06 -10.29
N ALA A 117 18.19 29.42 -9.16
CA ALA A 117 18.53 28.03 -8.95
C ALA A 117 17.86 27.23 -10.07
N GLY A 118 18.66 26.56 -10.89
CA GLY A 118 18.21 25.84 -12.07
C GLY A 118 17.09 24.87 -11.72
N ALA A 119 16.07 24.81 -12.58
CA ALA A 119 15.02 23.82 -12.48
C ALA A 119 15.66 22.43 -12.53
N VAL A 120 15.40 21.63 -11.50
CA VAL A 120 15.84 20.23 -11.48
C VAL A 120 14.93 19.48 -12.46
N ASP A 121 15.50 18.90 -13.50
CA ASP A 121 14.75 18.11 -14.47
C ASP A 121 14.51 16.70 -13.90
N PHE A 122 13.27 16.46 -13.48
CA PHE A 122 12.84 15.19 -12.92
C PHE A 122 12.89 14.04 -13.93
N THR A 123 12.96 14.33 -15.23
CA THR A 123 13.09 13.27 -16.26
C THR A 123 14.46 12.62 -16.24
N GLU A 124 15.52 13.37 -15.94
CA GLU A 124 16.89 12.84 -15.80
C GLU A 124 17.02 11.97 -14.55
N LEU A 125 16.37 12.38 -13.45
CA LEU A 125 16.32 11.60 -12.21
C LEU A 125 15.56 10.28 -12.38
N ALA A 126 14.43 10.32 -13.10
CA ALA A 126 13.64 9.13 -13.41
C ALA A 126 14.39 8.14 -14.33
N ALA A 127 15.15 8.65 -15.30
CA ALA A 127 15.95 7.83 -16.20
C ALA A 127 17.09 7.09 -15.45
N ALA A 128 17.70 7.74 -14.46
CA ALA A 128 18.74 7.11 -13.64
C ALA A 128 18.21 5.92 -12.82
N TRP A 129 16.97 6.00 -12.33
CA TRP A 129 16.34 4.92 -11.56
C TRP A 129 15.90 3.76 -12.47
N ALA A 130 15.38 4.07 -13.66
CA ALA A 130 15.02 3.05 -14.65
C ALA A 130 16.24 2.25 -15.17
N ALA A 131 17.42 2.86 -15.19
CA ALA A 131 18.65 2.19 -15.58
C ALA A 131 19.15 1.18 -14.53
N ASP A 132 18.85 1.40 -13.24
CA ASP A 132 19.27 0.53 -12.13
C ASP A 132 18.50 -0.80 -12.15
N GLU A 133 17.21 -0.78 -12.51
CA GLU A 133 16.42 -2.01 -12.68
C GLU A 133 16.85 -2.81 -13.93
N ALA A 134 17.28 -2.15 -15.00
CA ALA A 134 17.76 -2.80 -16.21
C ALA A 134 19.12 -3.51 -16.03
N GLY A 135 19.87 -3.16 -14.99
CA GLY A 135 21.13 -3.82 -14.60
C GLY A 135 20.91 -5.13 -13.86
N ALA A 136 19.86 -5.24 -13.05
CA ALA A 136 19.52 -6.46 -12.32
C ALA A 136 19.00 -7.58 -13.23
N VAL A 137 18.35 -7.23 -14.36
CA VAL A 137 17.80 -8.22 -15.31
C VAL A 137 18.89 -8.95 -16.12
N ARG A 138 20.13 -8.44 -16.17
CA ARG A 138 21.23 -9.08 -16.95
C ARG A 138 22.17 -9.95 -16.13
N ALA A 139 22.10 -9.93 -14.80
CA ALA A 139 22.85 -10.85 -13.95
C ALA A 139 21.96 -12.06 -13.59
N GLY A 140 21.54 -12.80 -14.61
CA GLY A 140 20.96 -14.13 -14.42
C GLY A 140 22.06 -15.10 -14.01
N ASP A 141 22.44 -15.11 -12.74
CA ASP A 141 22.82 -16.37 -12.11
C ASP A 141 21.54 -17.07 -11.67
N GLY A 142 21.43 -18.36 -12.00
CA GLY A 142 20.19 -19.14 -11.90
C GLY A 142 19.80 -19.51 -10.46
N SER A 143 19.83 -18.55 -9.52
CA SER A 143 19.41 -18.72 -8.14
C SER A 143 18.37 -17.67 -7.72
N GLY A 144 17.37 -17.45 -8.59
CA GLY A 144 16.23 -16.58 -8.31
C GLY A 144 15.29 -17.18 -7.25
N ALA A 145 15.30 -16.55 -6.08
CA ALA A 145 14.46 -16.80 -4.92
C ALA A 145 12.93 -16.79 -5.23
N PRO A 146 12.10 -17.42 -4.37
CA PRO A 146 10.65 -17.64 -4.55
C PRO A 146 9.74 -16.39 -4.65
N LEU A 147 10.30 -15.19 -4.65
CA LEU A 147 9.54 -13.94 -4.72
C LEU A 147 9.17 -13.54 -6.16
N ASP A 148 9.91 -14.03 -7.16
CA ASP A 148 9.66 -13.72 -8.58
C ASP A 148 8.40 -14.45 -9.09
N THR A 149 8.10 -15.63 -8.55
CA THR A 149 6.90 -16.41 -8.86
C THR A 149 5.63 -15.78 -8.30
N VAL A 150 5.68 -15.20 -7.09
CA VAL A 150 4.51 -14.53 -6.47
C VAL A 150 4.13 -13.27 -7.24
N ALA A 151 5.13 -12.52 -7.74
CA ALA A 151 4.88 -11.33 -8.55
C ALA A 151 4.21 -11.67 -9.90
N ARG A 152 4.60 -12.78 -10.54
CA ARG A 152 3.99 -13.25 -11.79
C ARG A 152 2.54 -13.71 -11.62
N LEU A 153 2.21 -14.30 -10.47
CA LEU A 153 0.84 -14.77 -10.16
C LEU A 153 -0.19 -13.62 -10.08
N TRP A 154 0.25 -12.40 -9.77
CA TRP A 154 -0.64 -11.24 -9.66
C TRP A 154 -0.72 -10.38 -10.93
N GLN A 155 0.22 -10.56 -11.86
CA GLN A 155 0.30 -9.75 -13.09
C GLN A 155 -0.37 -10.38 -14.30
N ASP A 156 -0.56 -11.70 -14.32
CA ASP A 156 -1.18 -12.38 -15.44
C ASP A 156 -2.62 -12.77 -15.07
N GLU A 157 -3.59 -12.29 -15.84
CA GLU A 157 -4.94 -12.88 -15.92
C GLU A 157 -4.87 -14.25 -16.62
N ALA A 158 -3.89 -15.08 -16.25
CA ALA A 158 -3.77 -16.42 -16.78
C ALA A 158 -4.90 -17.26 -16.17
N GLU A 159 -5.70 -17.88 -17.03
CA GLU A 159 -6.66 -18.90 -16.64
C GLU A 159 -5.99 -19.93 -15.74
N VAL A 160 -6.23 -19.80 -14.44
CA VAL A 160 -5.75 -20.74 -13.43
C VAL A 160 -6.56 -22.02 -13.62
N THR A 161 -5.99 -22.96 -14.37
CA THR A 161 -6.53 -24.32 -14.48
C THR A 161 -6.19 -25.09 -13.20
N ASP A 162 -7.14 -25.91 -12.74
CA ASP A 162 -7.05 -26.64 -11.46
C ASP A 162 -5.75 -27.46 -11.33
N ASP A 163 -5.18 -27.91 -12.45
CA ASP A 163 -3.95 -28.71 -12.49
C ASP A 163 -2.72 -27.94 -11.97
N VAL A 164 -2.61 -26.63 -12.26
CA VAL A 164 -1.46 -25.79 -11.81
C VAL A 164 -1.51 -25.56 -10.31
N LEU A 165 -2.71 -25.40 -9.74
CA LEU A 165 -2.90 -25.18 -8.31
C LEU A 165 -2.57 -26.45 -7.50
N ILE A 166 -2.89 -27.63 -8.05
CA ILE A 166 -2.58 -28.93 -7.44
C ILE A 166 -1.07 -29.20 -7.50
N GLU A 167 -0.41 -28.89 -8.60
CA GLU A 167 1.04 -29.09 -8.76
C GLU A 167 1.84 -28.20 -7.78
N LEU A 168 1.41 -26.96 -7.56
CA LEU A 168 2.01 -26.03 -6.58
C LEU A 168 1.82 -26.47 -5.11
N LEU A 169 0.67 -27.07 -4.79
CA LEU A 169 0.42 -27.63 -3.46
C LEU A 169 1.19 -28.93 -3.22
N ALA A 170 1.50 -29.69 -4.28
CA ALA A 170 2.22 -30.95 -4.20
C ALA A 170 3.75 -30.77 -4.16
N THR A 171 4.29 -29.70 -4.76
CA THR A 171 5.74 -29.46 -4.86
C THR A 171 6.36 -28.68 -3.69
N ASN A 172 5.59 -28.36 -2.65
CA ASN A 172 6.13 -27.75 -1.44
C ASN A 172 6.08 -28.70 -0.22
N PRO A 173 6.91 -29.76 -0.17
CA PRO A 173 7.25 -30.42 1.07
C PRO A 173 8.48 -29.74 1.71
N GLU A 174 8.20 -28.98 2.75
CA GLU A 174 9.09 -28.46 3.82
C GLU A 174 10.23 -27.48 3.46
#